data_AF-A0A3D1E649-F1
#
_entry.id   AF-A0A3D1E649-F1
#
_cell.length_a   1.000
_cell.length_b   1.000
_cell.length_c   1.000
_cell.angle_alpha   90.00
_cell.angle_beta   90.00
_cell.angle_gamma   90.00
#
_symmetry.space_group_name_H-M   'P 1'
#
loop_
_entity.id
_entity.type
_entity.pdbx_description
1 polymer ?
#
loop_
_entity_poly.entity_id
_entity_poly.type
_entity_poly.pdbx_seq_one_letter_code
_entity_poly.pdbx_strand_id
1 'polypeptide(L)'
;LIGFLWLGQSKLGAFSTEKTRIILMLLSLTSSLYYGYYVLNHLPLVDFRAYKVGTHVPSAMEIPEDAPQAIYAYEWFFEHEGKTFSVTTDKAYPQVTGTFVRVETRMVQEGYEPPIHDFSMEQDGVDYTQELLSQERLMLVVLYDLRKTDWDFKDVLIEKVKEAQDLGYKVVGLSASDVSLWEAQIPEEGWPFPLYFSDQTTLKTIIRSNPGLVVLHRGTIIDKKHINDINYLAL
;
A
#
# COMPACT_ATOMS: atom_id res chain seq x y z
N LEU A 1 15.51 -36.07 -21.67
CA LEU A 1 14.94 -34.88 -22.35
C LEU A 1 15.97 -33.74 -22.46
N ILE A 2 16.51 -33.22 -21.36
CA ILE A 2 17.49 -32.11 -21.35
C ILE A 2 18.78 -32.45 -22.12
N GLY A 3 19.35 -33.64 -21.93
CA GLY A 3 20.55 -34.06 -22.68
C GLY A 3 20.32 -34.22 -24.19
N PHE A 4 19.10 -34.56 -24.61
CA PHE A 4 18.72 -34.65 -26.03
C PHE A 4 18.57 -33.27 -26.67
N LEU A 5 18.03 -32.29 -25.93
CA LEU A 5 17.95 -30.90 -26.37
C LEU A 5 19.35 -30.26 -26.49
N TRP A 6 20.26 -30.56 -25.58
CA TRP A 6 21.64 -30.07 -25.62
C TRP A 6 22.46 -30.65 -26.78
N LEU A 7 22.31 -31.96 -27.05
CA LEU A 7 22.92 -32.61 -28.22
C LEU A 7 22.35 -32.13 -29.56
N GLY A 8 21.08 -31.70 -29.58
CA GLY A 8 20.39 -31.13 -30.74
C GLY A 8 20.55 -29.62 -30.93
N GLN A 9 21.33 -28.93 -30.08
CA GLN A 9 21.43 -27.46 -30.08
C GLN A 9 21.92 -26.88 -31.41
N SER A 10 22.74 -27.60 -32.17
CA SER A 10 23.22 -27.18 -33.50
C SER A 10 22.15 -27.26 -34.59
N LYS A 11 21.07 -28.01 -34.36
CA LYS A 11 19.89 -28.11 -35.24
C LYS A 11 18.78 -27.14 -34.86
N LEU A 12 18.86 -26.53 -33.68
CA LEU A 12 18.05 -25.39 -33.29
C LEU A 12 18.67 -24.15 -33.96
N GLY A 13 18.33 -23.92 -35.23
CA GLY A 13 18.74 -22.71 -35.93
C GLY A 13 18.38 -21.49 -35.08
N ALA A 14 19.30 -20.54 -34.94
CA ALA A 14 19.00 -19.32 -34.21
C ALA A 14 17.77 -18.66 -34.83
N PHE A 15 16.70 -18.49 -34.06
CA PHE A 15 15.44 -17.87 -34.50
C PHE A 15 15.63 -16.45 -35.06
N SER A 16 16.80 -15.85 -34.85
CA SER A 16 17.13 -14.49 -35.20
C SER A 16 18.65 -14.30 -35.38
N THR A 17 19.04 -13.31 -36.18
CA THR A 17 20.47 -12.94 -36.36
C THR A 17 21.09 -12.41 -35.07
N GLU A 18 22.42 -12.50 -34.95
CA GLU A 18 23.16 -11.97 -33.80
C GLU A 18 22.93 -10.48 -33.59
N LYS A 19 22.94 -9.68 -34.66
CA LYS A 19 22.64 -8.25 -34.61
C LYS A 19 21.26 -7.97 -34.03
N THR A 20 20.24 -8.70 -34.50
CA THR A 20 18.87 -8.55 -34.00
C THR A 20 18.78 -8.92 -32.51
N ARG A 21 19.49 -9.97 -32.04
CA ARG A 21 19.53 -10.33 -30.61
C ARG A 21 20.17 -9.22 -29.77
N ILE A 22 21.29 -8.65 -30.22
CA ILE A 22 21.96 -7.54 -29.54
C ILE A 22 21.06 -6.31 -29.50
N ILE A 23 20.40 -5.97 -30.61
CA ILE A 23 19.45 -4.84 -30.66
C ILE A 23 18.30 -5.04 -29.68
N LEU A 24 17.69 -6.24 -29.65
CA LEU A 24 16.59 -6.54 -28.72
C LEU A 24 17.06 -6.46 -27.27
N MET A 25 18.27 -6.94 -26.96
CA MET A 25 18.86 -6.86 -25.61
C MET A 25 19.15 -5.41 -25.20
N LEU A 26 19.73 -4.59 -26.09
CA LEU A 26 19.97 -3.17 -25.80
C LEU A 26 18.67 -2.40 -25.65
N LEU A 27 17.67 -2.68 -26.50
CA LEU A 27 16.35 -2.06 -26.43
C LEU A 27 15.64 -2.42 -25.12
N SER A 28 15.67 -3.69 -24.70
CA SER A 28 15.04 -4.11 -23.45
C SER A 28 15.72 -3.48 -22.23
N LEU A 29 17.06 -3.44 -22.21
CA LEU A 29 17.83 -2.81 -21.15
C LEU A 29 17.53 -1.30 -21.06
N THR A 30 17.61 -0.59 -22.18
CA THR A 30 17.35 0.86 -22.23
C THR A 30 15.90 1.19 -21.85
N SER A 31 14.93 0.40 -22.33
CA SER A 31 13.51 0.58 -21.96
C SER A 31 13.27 0.34 -20.47
N SER A 32 13.92 -0.68 -19.89
CA SER A 32 13.83 -0.97 -18.45
C SER A 32 14.42 0.16 -17.59
N LEU A 33 15.61 0.65 -17.96
CA LEU A 33 16.24 1.79 -17.27
C LEU A 33 15.41 3.07 -17.41
N TYR A 34 14.89 3.35 -18.60
CA TYR A 34 14.01 4.48 -18.85
C TYR A 34 12.73 4.40 -18.00
N TYR A 35 12.08 3.25 -17.96
CA TYR A 35 10.88 3.07 -17.15
C TYR A 35 11.17 3.19 -15.66
N GLY A 36 12.31 2.65 -15.19
CA GLY A 36 12.79 2.83 -13.82
C GLY A 36 12.99 4.31 -13.46
N TYR A 37 13.64 5.08 -14.33
CA TYR A 37 13.79 6.53 -14.16
C TYR A 37 12.44 7.27 -14.18
N TYR A 38 11.53 6.87 -15.08
CA TYR A 38 10.19 7.45 -15.18
C TYR A 38 9.41 7.29 -13.88
N VAL A 39 9.35 6.09 -13.29
CA VAL A 39 8.56 5.84 -12.08
C VAL A 39 9.16 6.45 -10.80
N LEU A 40 10.41 6.94 -10.86
CA LEU A 40 11.00 7.75 -9.79
C LEU A 40 10.51 9.20 -9.81
N ASN A 41 10.04 9.67 -10.97
CA ASN A 41 9.62 11.05 -11.17
C ASN A 41 8.11 11.19 -11.46
N HIS A 42 7.42 10.10 -11.76
CA HIS A 42 6.01 10.08 -12.15
C HIS A 42 5.32 8.85 -11.58
N LEU A 43 3.99 8.89 -11.49
CA LEU A 43 3.25 7.69 -11.11
C LEU A 43 3.32 6.63 -12.21
N PRO A 44 3.32 5.33 -11.86
CA PRO A 44 3.21 4.25 -12.83
C PRO A 44 1.98 4.43 -13.71
N LEU A 45 2.12 4.13 -15.00
CA LEU A 45 1.04 4.26 -15.99
C LEU A 45 -0.20 3.41 -15.64
N VAL A 46 0.03 2.28 -14.97
CA VAL A 46 -1.03 1.39 -14.51
C VAL A 46 -0.86 1.16 -13.01
N ASP A 47 -1.92 1.44 -12.26
CA ASP A 47 -1.97 1.18 -10.82
C ASP A 47 -2.83 -0.06 -10.54
N PHE A 48 -2.19 -1.09 -10.00
CA PHE A 48 -2.83 -2.36 -9.62
C PHE A 48 -3.21 -2.42 -8.15
N ARG A 49 -2.98 -1.35 -7.39
CA ARG A 49 -3.23 -1.32 -5.94
C ARG A 49 -4.69 -1.04 -5.64
N ALA A 50 -5.06 -1.28 -4.38
CA ALA A 50 -6.39 -0.98 -3.88
C ALA A 50 -6.77 0.50 -4.08
N TYR A 51 -5.82 1.42 -3.95
CA TYR A 51 -6.03 2.89 -4.08
C TYR A 51 -5.88 3.46 -5.49
N LYS A 52 -6.20 2.68 -6.53
CA LYS A 52 -6.25 3.19 -7.90
C LYS A 52 -7.38 4.22 -8.06
N VAL A 53 -7.26 5.08 -9.08
CA VAL A 53 -8.36 5.99 -9.46
C VAL A 53 -9.63 5.19 -9.75
N GLY A 54 -10.76 5.68 -9.24
CA GLY A 54 -12.08 5.04 -9.30
C GLY A 54 -12.41 4.15 -8.10
N THR A 55 -11.46 3.86 -7.20
CA THR A 55 -11.78 3.11 -5.98
C THR A 55 -12.56 3.96 -4.99
N HIS A 56 -13.66 3.41 -4.47
CA HIS A 56 -14.35 3.94 -3.29
C HIS A 56 -13.72 3.35 -2.02
N VAL A 57 -12.96 4.17 -1.29
CA VAL A 57 -12.15 3.74 -0.14
C VAL A 57 -12.99 3.13 0.99
N PRO A 58 -14.11 3.73 1.44
CA PRO A 58 -14.94 3.15 2.49
C PRO A 58 -15.42 1.72 2.18
N SER A 59 -16.02 1.47 1.02
CA SER A 59 -16.45 0.11 0.65
C SER A 59 -15.29 -0.87 0.43
N ALA A 60 -14.09 -0.37 0.08
CA ALA A 60 -12.90 -1.22 0.01
C ALA A 60 -12.30 -1.55 1.39
N MET A 61 -12.78 -0.91 2.46
CA MET A 61 -12.48 -1.23 3.86
C MET A 61 -13.51 -2.14 4.51
N GLU A 62 -14.69 -2.29 3.90
CA GLU A 62 -15.76 -3.11 4.44
C GLU A 62 -15.42 -4.60 4.33
N ILE A 63 -15.71 -5.33 5.41
CA ILE A 63 -15.67 -6.79 5.43
C ILE A 63 -17.10 -7.27 5.21
N PRO A 64 -17.38 -8.02 4.13
CA PRO A 64 -18.71 -8.59 3.89
C PRO A 64 -19.18 -9.48 5.05
N GLU A 65 -20.48 -9.49 5.34
CA GLU A 65 -21.04 -10.30 6.45
C GLU A 65 -20.83 -11.81 6.24
N ASP A 66 -20.75 -12.27 4.99
CA ASP A 66 -20.52 -13.66 4.60
C ASP A 66 -19.03 -14.01 4.43
N ALA A 67 -18.14 -13.07 4.76
CA ALA A 67 -16.72 -13.25 4.56
C ALA A 67 -16.16 -14.36 5.47
N PRO A 68 -15.29 -15.26 4.95
CA PRO A 68 -14.72 -16.35 5.73
C PRO A 68 -13.94 -15.80 6.92
N GLN A 69 -14.21 -16.32 8.12
CA GLN A 69 -13.43 -16.00 9.31
C GLN A 69 -12.20 -16.89 9.41
N ALA A 70 -11.17 -16.41 10.12
CA ALA A 70 -9.98 -17.20 10.37
C ALA A 70 -10.32 -18.44 11.21
N ILE A 71 -9.96 -19.62 10.70
CA ILE A 71 -10.17 -20.90 11.39
C ILE A 71 -8.85 -21.33 12.01
N TYR A 72 -8.86 -21.58 13.31
CA TYR A 72 -7.71 -22.04 14.07
C TYR A 72 -7.93 -23.48 14.54
N ALA A 73 -6.90 -24.31 14.37
CA ALA A 73 -6.79 -25.62 14.99
C ALA A 73 -5.85 -25.55 16.18
N TYR A 74 -6.22 -26.23 17.26
CA TYR A 74 -5.44 -26.35 18.48
C TYR A 74 -4.92 -27.76 18.56
N GLU A 75 -3.61 -27.93 18.41
CA GLU A 75 -2.94 -29.21 18.54
C GLU A 75 -2.40 -29.35 19.96
N TRP A 76 -3.05 -30.22 20.74
CA TRP A 76 -2.73 -30.47 22.13
C TRP A 76 -1.80 -31.67 22.24
N PHE A 77 -0.67 -31.51 22.91
CA PHE A 77 0.31 -32.58 23.11
C PHE A 77 0.19 -33.15 24.53
N PHE A 78 0.09 -34.48 24.61
CA PHE A 78 -0.04 -35.23 25.85
C PHE A 78 1.04 -36.30 25.95
N GLU A 79 1.41 -36.67 27.18
CA GLU A 79 2.29 -37.78 27.47
C GLU A 79 1.57 -38.87 28.26
N HIS A 80 1.64 -40.11 27.78
CA HIS A 80 1.13 -41.29 28.47
C HIS A 80 2.11 -42.45 28.29
N GLU A 81 2.48 -43.12 29.39
CA GLU A 81 3.44 -44.24 29.40
C GLU A 81 4.79 -43.92 28.71
N GLY A 82 5.30 -42.68 28.86
CA GLY A 82 6.56 -42.23 28.26
C GLY A 82 6.52 -42.01 26.75
N LYS A 83 5.32 -42.00 26.14
CA LYS A 83 5.10 -41.67 24.72
C LYS A 83 4.28 -40.39 24.61
N THR A 84 4.75 -39.46 23.77
CA THR A 84 4.02 -38.24 23.42
C THR A 84 3.09 -38.49 22.23
N PHE A 85 1.87 -37.99 22.29
CA PHE A 85 0.90 -37.97 21.19
C PHE A 85 0.15 -36.63 21.14
N SER A 86 -0.42 -36.28 19.98
CA SER A 86 -1.19 -35.05 19.80
C SER A 86 -2.65 -35.29 19.45
N VAL A 87 -3.52 -34.34 19.82
CA VAL A 87 -4.94 -34.32 19.49
C VAL A 87 -5.30 -32.94 18.97
N THR A 88 -5.93 -32.86 17.81
CA THR A 88 -6.36 -31.58 17.21
C THR A 88 -7.83 -31.30 17.53
N THR A 89 -8.12 -30.09 18.00
CA THR A 89 -9.50 -29.61 18.26
C THR A 89 -9.72 -28.19 17.74
N ASP A 90 -10.98 -27.77 17.71
CA ASP A 90 -11.48 -26.45 17.31
C ASP A 90 -11.63 -25.47 18.50
N LYS A 91 -10.71 -25.56 19.48
CA LYS A 91 -10.59 -24.85 20.78
C LYS A 91 -10.90 -25.72 22.00
N ALA A 92 -11.76 -26.72 21.87
CA ALA A 92 -12.17 -27.54 23.01
C ALA A 92 -10.99 -28.33 23.60
N TYR A 93 -10.84 -28.36 24.92
CA TYR A 93 -9.82 -29.20 25.56
C TYR A 93 -10.18 -30.69 25.36
N PRO A 94 -9.29 -31.51 24.76
CA PRO A 94 -9.60 -32.91 24.46
C PRO A 94 -9.64 -33.73 25.75
N GLN A 95 -10.68 -34.57 25.88
CA GLN A 95 -10.85 -35.48 27.01
C GLN A 95 -10.04 -36.76 26.78
N VAL A 96 -8.73 -36.71 26.99
CA VAL A 96 -7.81 -37.85 26.80
C VAL A 96 -6.99 -38.14 28.06
N THR A 97 -6.64 -39.41 28.25
CA THR A 97 -5.80 -39.87 29.36
C THR A 97 -4.33 -39.55 29.06
N GLY A 98 -3.70 -38.71 29.89
CA GLY A 98 -2.29 -38.34 29.76
C GLY A 98 -1.99 -37.02 30.45
N THR A 99 -0.71 -36.72 30.67
CA THR A 99 -0.26 -35.43 31.22
C THR A 99 -0.16 -34.43 30.08
N PHE A 100 -0.83 -33.28 30.22
CA PHE A 100 -0.71 -32.18 29.25
C PHE A 100 0.72 -31.62 29.22
N VAL A 101 1.26 -31.45 28.02
CA VAL A 101 2.62 -30.91 27.82
C VAL A 101 2.56 -29.48 27.28
N ARG A 102 1.86 -29.28 26.15
CA ARG A 102 1.77 -27.98 25.45
C ARG A 102 0.61 -27.98 24.46
N VAL A 103 0.19 -26.79 24.04
CA VAL A 103 -0.75 -26.60 22.92
C VAL A 103 -0.10 -25.73 21.87
N GLU A 104 -0.22 -26.13 20.61
CA GLU A 104 0.18 -25.33 19.46
C GLU A 104 -1.08 -24.87 18.72
N THR A 105 -1.16 -23.57 18.44
CA THR A 105 -2.25 -23.02 17.63
C THR A 105 -1.77 -22.91 16.20
N ARG A 106 -2.49 -23.54 15.27
CA ARG A 106 -2.22 -23.47 13.83
C ARG A 106 -3.40 -22.79 13.14
N MET A 107 -3.12 -21.74 12.38
CA MET A 107 -4.10 -21.18 11.47
C MET A 107 -4.32 -22.16 10.32
N VAL A 108 -5.55 -22.66 10.19
CA VAL A 108 -5.95 -23.62 9.14
C VAL A 108 -6.42 -22.87 7.91
N GLN A 109 -7.12 -21.76 8.12
CA GLN A 109 -7.64 -20.91 7.07
C GLN A 109 -7.53 -19.44 7.51
N GLU A 110 -6.96 -18.61 6.65
CA GLU A 110 -6.95 -17.16 6.83
C GLU A 110 -8.37 -16.60 6.70
N GLY A 111 -8.69 -15.59 7.51
CA GLY A 111 -9.91 -14.82 7.32
C GLY A 111 -9.82 -13.95 6.08
N TYR A 112 -10.97 -13.51 5.58
CA TYR A 112 -10.99 -12.47 4.55
C TYR A 112 -10.39 -11.17 5.12
N GLU A 113 -9.44 -10.62 4.37
CA GLU A 113 -8.88 -9.30 4.63
C GLU A 113 -9.37 -8.35 3.53
N PRO A 114 -9.95 -7.19 3.89
CA PRO A 114 -10.44 -6.25 2.90
C PRO A 114 -9.26 -5.67 2.10
N PRO A 115 -9.48 -5.28 0.83
CA PRO A 115 -8.45 -4.70 -0.02
C PRO A 115 -7.72 -3.50 0.63
N ILE A 116 -8.41 -2.77 1.52
CA ILE A 116 -7.86 -1.72 2.35
C ILE A 116 -8.18 -2.05 3.82
N HIS A 117 -7.18 -2.37 4.65
CA HIS A 117 -7.37 -2.74 6.05
C HIS A 117 -6.68 -1.79 7.05
N ASP A 118 -5.63 -1.07 6.62
CA ASP A 118 -4.76 -0.27 7.50
C ASP A 118 -4.84 1.25 7.24
N PHE A 119 -5.98 1.74 6.72
CA PHE A 119 -6.14 3.18 6.48
C PHE A 119 -6.81 3.87 7.65
N SER A 120 -6.06 4.76 8.30
CA SER A 120 -6.59 5.72 9.26
C SER A 120 -6.02 7.12 9.02
N MET A 121 -6.77 8.14 9.45
CA MET A 121 -6.39 9.55 9.47
C MET A 121 -6.59 10.06 10.89
N GLU A 122 -5.56 9.93 11.71
CA GLU A 122 -5.62 10.18 13.14
C GLU A 122 -4.98 11.52 13.52
N GLN A 123 -5.59 12.25 14.45
CA GLN A 123 -5.00 13.45 15.02
C GLN A 123 -5.33 13.49 16.51
N ASP A 124 -4.28 13.69 17.33
CA ASP A 124 -4.39 13.72 18.80
C ASP A 124 -5.10 12.49 19.41
N GLY A 125 -4.90 11.32 18.80
CA GLY A 125 -5.50 10.05 19.23
C GLY A 125 -6.97 9.88 18.84
N VAL A 126 -7.52 10.77 18.01
CA VAL A 126 -8.87 10.67 17.46
C VAL A 126 -8.78 10.30 15.98
N ASP A 127 -9.57 9.31 15.57
CA ASP A 127 -9.68 8.88 14.17
C ASP A 127 -10.76 9.69 13.43
N TYR A 128 -10.34 10.42 12.39
CA TYR A 128 -11.20 11.26 11.55
C TYR A 128 -11.50 10.63 10.18
N THR A 129 -11.15 9.36 9.97
CA THR A 129 -11.21 8.70 8.67
C THR A 129 -12.57 8.81 8.00
N GLN A 130 -13.64 8.45 8.73
CA GLN A 130 -15.00 8.47 8.19
C GLN A 130 -15.49 9.89 7.93
N GLU A 131 -15.18 10.84 8.82
CA GLU A 131 -15.57 12.25 8.66
C GLU A 131 -14.94 12.84 7.40
N LEU A 132 -13.63 12.64 7.22
CA LEU A 132 -12.90 13.17 6.08
C LEU A 132 -13.31 12.45 4.78
N LEU A 133 -13.41 11.12 4.77
CA LEU A 133 -13.85 10.39 3.58
C LEU A 133 -15.30 10.72 3.18
N SER A 134 -16.16 11.16 4.11
CA SER A 134 -17.52 11.60 3.77
C SER A 134 -17.58 12.94 3.02
N GLN A 135 -16.49 13.71 3.00
CA GLN A 135 -16.45 15.03 2.37
C GLN A 135 -16.69 14.93 0.86
N GLU A 136 -17.47 15.88 0.34
CA GLU A 136 -17.76 15.94 -1.10
C GLU A 136 -16.52 16.28 -1.92
N ARG A 137 -15.61 17.09 -1.36
CA ARG A 137 -14.37 17.51 -1.99
C ARG A 137 -13.26 17.42 -0.96
N LEU A 138 -12.45 16.36 -1.06
CA LEU A 138 -11.30 16.13 -0.19
C LEU A 138 -10.03 16.07 -1.02
N MET A 139 -9.00 16.75 -0.56
CA MET A 139 -7.63 16.59 -1.06
C MET A 139 -6.75 16.09 0.08
N LEU A 140 -6.02 15.01 -0.19
CA LEU A 140 -4.98 14.49 0.67
C LEU A 140 -3.62 14.89 0.13
N VAL A 141 -2.81 15.52 0.97
CA VAL A 141 -1.38 15.75 0.72
C VAL A 141 -0.59 14.67 1.45
N VAL A 142 -0.12 13.67 0.72
CA VAL A 142 0.58 12.52 1.28
C VAL A 142 2.08 12.81 1.42
N LEU A 143 2.55 12.78 2.66
CA LEU A 143 3.92 13.08 3.09
C LEU A 143 4.44 11.89 3.91
N TYR A 144 4.62 10.71 3.29
CA TYR A 144 4.85 9.45 4.02
C TYR A 144 6.07 9.46 4.95
N ASP A 145 7.07 10.31 4.69
CA ASP A 145 8.22 10.55 5.57
C ASP A 145 8.71 11.99 5.38
N LEU A 146 8.55 12.82 6.41
CA LEU A 146 8.93 14.24 6.36
C LEU A 146 10.43 14.45 6.15
N ARG A 147 11.27 13.48 6.54
CA ARG A 147 12.73 13.53 6.34
C ARG A 147 13.13 13.25 4.89
N LYS A 148 12.25 12.61 4.12
CA LYS A 148 12.45 12.26 2.71
C LYS A 148 11.55 13.05 1.78
N THR A 149 10.84 14.03 2.32
CA THR A 149 9.94 14.86 1.52
C THR A 149 10.78 15.78 0.65
N ASP A 150 10.42 15.86 -0.63
CA ASP A 150 11.02 16.81 -1.56
C ASP A 150 10.42 18.20 -1.33
N TRP A 151 11.13 18.99 -0.53
CA TRP A 151 10.71 20.34 -0.17
C TRP A 151 11.00 21.39 -1.25
N ASP A 152 11.69 21.03 -2.34
CA ASP A 152 11.90 21.96 -3.45
C ASP A 152 10.58 22.36 -4.12
N PHE A 153 9.54 21.53 -3.97
CA PHE A 153 8.18 21.78 -4.48
C PHE A 153 7.26 22.50 -3.49
N LYS A 154 7.74 22.94 -2.32
CA LYS A 154 6.90 23.52 -1.26
C LYS A 154 6.00 24.65 -1.74
N ASP A 155 6.52 25.56 -2.56
CA ASP A 155 5.81 26.78 -2.96
C ASP A 155 4.66 26.43 -3.93
N VAL A 156 4.94 25.54 -4.89
CA VAL A 156 3.95 25.02 -5.84
C VAL A 156 2.89 24.18 -5.13
N LEU A 157 3.29 23.40 -4.12
CA LEU A 157 2.35 22.66 -3.28
C LEU A 157 1.41 23.59 -2.53
N ILE A 158 1.95 24.64 -1.88
CA ILE A 158 1.14 25.63 -1.14
C ILE A 158 0.17 26.34 -2.09
N GLU A 159 0.61 26.73 -3.29
CA GLU A 159 -0.25 27.35 -4.31
C GLU A 159 -1.39 26.42 -4.72
N LYS A 160 -1.08 25.15 -5.05
CA LYS A 160 -2.10 24.16 -5.44
C LYS A 160 -3.09 23.87 -4.32
N VAL A 161 -2.63 23.83 -3.07
CA VAL A 161 -3.53 23.65 -1.92
C VAL A 161 -4.47 24.84 -1.77
N LYS A 162 -3.95 26.07 -1.87
CA LYS A 162 -4.78 27.29 -1.81
C LYS A 162 -5.83 27.30 -2.92
N GLU A 163 -5.43 26.96 -4.15
CA GLU A 163 -6.36 26.81 -5.29
C GLU A 163 -7.48 25.81 -4.99
N ALA A 164 -7.15 24.64 -4.44
CA ALA A 164 -8.15 23.64 -4.07
C ALA A 164 -9.09 24.14 -2.96
N GLN A 165 -8.56 24.83 -1.96
CA GLN A 165 -9.36 25.43 -0.89
C GLN A 165 -10.34 26.49 -1.42
N ASP A 166 -9.90 27.32 -2.36
CA ASP A 166 -10.76 28.32 -3.03
C ASP A 166 -11.88 27.65 -3.84
N LEU A 167 -11.64 26.44 -4.34
CA LEU A 167 -12.64 25.58 -4.99
C LEU A 167 -13.50 24.77 -3.99
N GLY A 168 -13.34 24.99 -2.68
CA GLY A 168 -14.14 24.36 -1.63
C GLY A 168 -13.67 22.94 -1.25
N TYR A 169 -12.43 22.56 -1.58
CA TYR A 169 -11.86 21.32 -1.07
C TYR A 169 -11.49 21.46 0.40
N LYS A 170 -11.88 20.47 1.21
CA LYS A 170 -11.20 20.20 2.48
C LYS A 170 -9.83 19.61 2.16
N VAL A 171 -8.77 20.26 2.61
CA VAL A 171 -7.40 19.79 2.38
C VAL A 171 -6.78 19.36 3.71
N VAL A 172 -6.17 18.17 3.72
CA VAL A 172 -5.45 17.64 4.88
C VAL A 172 -4.15 16.98 4.44
N GLY A 173 -3.13 17.03 5.28
CA GLY A 173 -1.87 16.32 5.09
C GLY A 173 -1.86 14.99 5.84
N LEU A 174 -1.20 13.98 5.29
CA LEU A 174 -1.00 12.68 5.93
C LEU A 174 0.49 12.37 6.07
N SER A 175 0.94 11.97 7.26
CA SER A 175 2.31 11.49 7.46
C SER A 175 2.39 10.37 8.48
N ALA A 176 3.41 9.53 8.35
CA ALA A 176 3.80 8.57 9.38
C ALA A 176 4.90 9.14 10.32
N SER A 177 5.27 10.41 10.15
CA SER A 177 6.34 11.06 10.90
C SER A 177 5.80 11.72 12.16
N ASP A 178 6.67 11.87 13.16
CA ASP A 178 6.32 12.56 14.40
C ASP A 178 5.91 14.01 14.18
N VAL A 179 4.98 14.50 15.00
CA VAL A 179 4.49 15.89 14.97
C VAL A 179 5.62 16.89 15.17
N SER A 180 6.64 16.56 15.98
CA SER A 180 7.80 17.44 16.19
C SER A 180 8.61 17.68 14.91
N LEU A 181 8.68 16.69 14.01
CA LEU A 181 9.30 16.87 12.69
C LEU A 181 8.45 17.77 11.81
N TRP A 182 7.13 17.65 11.88
CA TRP A 182 6.22 18.55 11.17
C TRP A 182 6.41 20.00 11.61
N GLU A 183 6.40 20.23 12.93
CA GLU A 183 6.61 21.55 13.53
C GLU A 183 7.95 22.17 13.14
N ALA A 184 9.01 21.38 13.09
CA ALA A 184 10.33 21.83 12.66
C ALA A 184 10.41 22.17 11.15
N GLN A 185 9.48 21.69 10.33
CA GLN A 185 9.40 21.94 8.89
C GLN A 185 8.31 22.96 8.53
N ILE A 186 7.70 23.63 9.52
CA ILE A 186 6.69 24.66 9.28
C ILE A 186 7.36 25.86 8.56
N PRO A 187 6.86 26.27 7.37
CA PRO A 187 7.31 27.49 6.72
C PRO A 187 6.89 28.72 7.55
N GLU A 188 7.52 29.88 7.33
CA GLU A 188 7.26 31.10 8.13
C GLU A 188 5.77 31.47 8.19
N GLU A 189 5.00 31.21 7.13
CA GLU A 189 3.57 31.50 7.02
C GLU A 189 2.66 30.39 7.58
N GLY A 190 3.21 29.24 7.98
CA GLY A 190 2.44 28.06 8.33
C GLY A 190 2.03 27.22 7.12
N TRP A 191 1.79 25.93 7.34
CA TRP A 191 1.14 25.09 6.33
C TRP A 191 -0.35 25.43 6.22
N PRO A 192 -0.93 25.54 5.01
CA PRO A 192 -2.34 25.88 4.85
C PRO A 192 -3.29 24.70 5.15
N PHE A 193 -2.80 23.62 5.73
CA PHE A 193 -3.57 22.41 6.04
C PHE A 193 -3.07 21.74 7.32
N PRO A 194 -3.97 21.09 8.09
CA PRO A 194 -3.59 20.27 9.23
C PRO A 194 -2.94 18.95 8.79
N LEU A 195 -2.08 18.38 9.65
CA LEU A 195 -1.47 17.07 9.46
C LEU A 195 -2.17 16.02 10.33
N TYR A 196 -2.45 14.86 9.72
CA TYR A 196 -2.94 13.66 10.37
C TYR A 196 -1.89 12.54 10.26
N PHE A 197 -1.85 11.69 11.27
CA PHE A 197 -1.06 10.48 11.29
C PHE A 197 -1.72 9.38 10.46
N SER A 198 -0.91 8.63 9.72
CA SER A 198 -1.31 7.41 9.01
C SER A 198 -0.09 6.52 8.79
N ASP A 199 -0.28 5.20 8.69
CA ASP A 199 0.83 4.25 8.54
C ASP A 199 1.65 4.48 7.25
N GLN A 200 2.98 4.35 7.36
CA GLN A 200 3.89 4.63 6.25
C GLN A 200 3.70 3.67 5.07
N THR A 201 3.43 2.40 5.34
CA THR A 201 3.20 1.37 4.31
C THR A 201 1.89 1.64 3.60
N THR A 202 0.86 2.05 4.33
CA THR A 202 -0.41 2.52 3.77
C THR A 202 -0.20 3.73 2.87
N LEU A 203 0.48 4.78 3.33
CA LEU A 203 0.74 5.99 2.52
C LEU A 203 1.54 5.69 1.25
N LYS A 204 2.59 4.86 1.34
CA LYS A 204 3.36 4.40 0.17
C LYS A 204 2.54 3.53 -0.78
N THR A 205 1.46 2.92 -0.30
CA THR A 205 0.53 2.14 -1.11
C THR A 205 -0.47 3.05 -1.82
N ILE A 206 -1.00 4.06 -1.13
CA ILE A 206 -1.86 5.09 -1.69
C ILE A 206 -1.19 5.79 -2.87
N ILE A 207 0.03 6.30 -2.68
CA ILE A 207 0.74 7.05 -3.71
C ILE A 207 2.26 6.89 -3.59
N ARG A 208 2.93 6.67 -4.72
CA ARG A 208 4.40 6.53 -4.78
C ARG A 208 5.08 7.89 -5.02
N SER A 209 4.74 8.88 -4.19
CA SER A 209 5.29 10.23 -4.27
C SER A 209 5.36 10.84 -2.87
N ASN A 210 6.29 11.76 -2.64
CA ASN A 210 6.54 12.39 -1.34
C ASN A 210 7.12 13.80 -1.50
N PRO A 211 6.28 14.84 -1.64
CA PRO A 211 4.82 14.82 -1.49
C PRO A 211 4.08 14.12 -2.63
N GLY A 212 2.86 13.64 -2.39
CA GLY A 212 1.93 13.20 -3.43
C GLY A 212 0.52 13.73 -3.17
N LEU A 213 -0.28 13.95 -4.20
CA LEU A 213 -1.65 14.47 -4.05
C LEU A 213 -2.68 13.43 -4.46
N VAL A 214 -3.74 13.30 -3.67
CA VAL A 214 -4.89 12.46 -3.97
C VAL A 214 -6.16 13.28 -3.78
N VAL A 215 -7.03 13.26 -4.78
CA VAL A 215 -8.30 13.98 -4.76
C VAL A 215 -9.42 12.96 -4.66
N LEU A 216 -10.35 13.19 -3.74
CA LEU A 216 -11.48 12.31 -3.48
C LEU A 216 -12.80 13.07 -3.52
N HIS A 217 -13.84 12.36 -3.96
CA HIS A 217 -15.23 12.77 -3.88
C HIS A 217 -16.02 11.73 -3.10
N ARG A 218 -16.46 12.07 -1.89
CA ARG A 218 -17.18 11.16 -0.98
C ARG A 218 -16.51 9.80 -0.89
N GLY A 219 -15.21 9.81 -0.59
CA GLY A 219 -14.39 8.61 -0.40
C GLY A 219 -13.95 7.92 -1.69
N THR A 220 -14.42 8.35 -2.86
CA THR A 220 -13.98 7.82 -4.16
C THR A 220 -12.78 8.60 -4.67
N ILE A 221 -11.68 7.91 -4.98
CA ILE A 221 -10.49 8.53 -5.58
C ILE A 221 -10.80 8.96 -7.01
N ILE A 222 -10.77 10.26 -7.29
CA ILE A 222 -11.04 10.81 -8.61
C ILE A 222 -9.77 11.14 -9.39
N ASP A 223 -8.69 11.52 -8.72
CA ASP A 223 -7.37 11.69 -9.34
C ASP A 223 -6.26 11.55 -8.29
N LYS A 224 -5.04 11.27 -8.77
CA LYS A 224 -3.81 11.23 -7.96
C LYS A 224 -2.62 11.63 -8.82
N LYS A 225 -1.73 12.47 -8.29
CA LYS A 225 -0.54 12.93 -9.01
C LYS A 225 0.72 12.88 -8.17
N HIS A 226 1.81 12.52 -8.83
CA HIS A 226 3.16 12.76 -8.32
C HIS A 226 3.37 14.27 -8.19
N ILE A 227 4.24 14.73 -7.27
CA ILE A 227 4.51 16.16 -7.11
C ILE A 227 4.99 16.84 -8.40
N ASN A 228 5.82 16.16 -9.19
CA ASN A 228 6.26 16.61 -10.52
C ASN A 228 5.11 16.84 -11.52
N ASP A 229 3.96 16.21 -11.30
CA ASP A 229 2.78 16.28 -12.17
C ASP A 229 1.65 17.10 -11.55
N ILE A 230 1.92 17.86 -10.48
CA ILE A 230 0.93 18.59 -9.69
C ILE A 230 0.05 19.54 -10.53
N ASN A 231 0.61 20.12 -11.58
CA ASN A 231 -0.11 21.04 -12.48
C ASN A 231 -1.18 20.35 -13.32
N TYR A 232 -1.15 19.02 -13.43
CA TYR A 232 -2.14 18.21 -14.15
C TYR A 232 -3.17 17.56 -13.23
N LEU A 233 -3.16 17.88 -11.94
CA LEU A 233 -4.14 17.39 -10.98
C LEU A 233 -5.51 18.01 -11.27
N ALA A 234 -6.53 17.17 -11.44
CA ALA A 234 -7.90 17.62 -11.64
C ALA A 234 -8.56 18.01 -10.31
N LEU A 235 -9.07 19.25 -10.23
CA LEU A 235 -9.86 19.84 -9.15
C LEU A 235 -11.26 20.23 -9.63
#